data_AF-A0A1L0DNJ4-F1
#
_entry.id   AF-A0A1L0DNJ4-F1
#
_cell.length_a   1.000
_cell.length_b   1.000
_cell.length_c   1.000
_cell.angle_alpha   90.00
_cell.angle_beta   90.00
_cell.angle_gamma   90.00
#
_symmetry.space_group_name_H-M   'P 1'
#
loop_
_entity.id
_entity.type
_entity.pdbx_description
1 polymer ?
#
loop_
_entity_poly.entity_id
_entity_poly.type
_entity_poly.pdbx_seq_one_letter_code
_entity_poly.pdbx_strand_id
1 'polypeptide(L)'
;MLQFLTSRLFRKPSPPIKSTPVKRKLQTAIYKPLVWIDCEMTGLDVSQDHIIEICCMITDGNLNLIDEVGYESTVFVPKRVLDNMNEWCVNQHGKSGLTAKVLANPQQTLAKVQEELLEYIQSYIPDPRTSLLAGNSVHMDKFFMMKEFPKVIDHLHYRLVDVSSIMEVGYRHNPALMKLFPKKQGSHTAKSDILESINQLRWYRDHYLRSDVPDGLKLPADSKAPRADESEAKQPPAKKQKKSQNVSSVSGVDNVSSYSQVAESVSSHKVTVAETVAETITVGEDGITVVEKIKITESS
;
A
#
# COMPACT_ATOMS: atom_id res chain seq x y z
N MET A 1 29.86 -73.98 15.13
CA MET A 1 28.99 -73.48 16.22
C MET A 1 28.56 -72.06 15.83
N LEU A 2 27.35 -71.92 15.27
CA LEU A 2 26.12 -71.40 15.93
C LEU A 2 26.09 -69.85 15.83
N GLN A 3 25.39 -69.22 14.87
CA GLN A 3 23.94 -68.92 14.76
C GLN A 3 23.30 -68.18 15.96
N PHE A 4 22.40 -67.22 15.64
CA PHE A 4 21.50 -66.36 16.47
C PHE A 4 22.13 -65.04 16.96
N LEU A 5 21.58 -63.81 16.79
CA LEU A 5 20.22 -63.27 16.60
C LEU A 5 20.28 -62.00 15.69
N THR A 6 19.58 -61.94 14.55
CA THR A 6 18.23 -61.37 14.30
C THR A 6 17.99 -59.88 14.65
N SER A 7 17.88 -59.08 13.58
CA SER A 7 16.90 -58.00 13.34
C SER A 7 16.64 -56.94 14.43
N ARG A 8 17.34 -55.80 14.35
CA ARG A 8 16.86 -54.52 14.88
C ARG A 8 16.39 -53.61 13.74
N LEU A 9 15.07 -53.67 13.53
CA LEU A 9 14.16 -52.56 13.19
C LEU A 9 14.77 -51.34 12.46
N PHE A 10 14.68 -51.35 11.13
CA PHE A 10 14.55 -50.13 10.35
C PHE A 10 13.21 -49.47 10.68
N ARG A 11 13.21 -48.48 11.58
CA ARG A 11 12.05 -47.62 11.81
C ARG A 11 12.01 -46.60 10.66
N LYS A 12 11.01 -46.70 9.79
CA LYS A 12 10.75 -45.68 8.76
C LYS A 12 10.63 -44.31 9.43
N PRO A 13 11.21 -43.24 8.88
CA PRO A 13 10.99 -41.89 9.38
C PRO A 13 9.49 -41.58 9.29
N SER A 14 8.91 -41.12 10.41
CA SER A 14 7.54 -40.65 10.46
C SER A 14 7.35 -39.52 9.43
N PRO A 15 6.24 -39.48 8.70
CA PRO A 15 5.95 -38.37 7.81
C PRO A 15 5.91 -37.05 8.59
N PRO A 16 6.27 -35.91 7.96
CA PRO A 16 6.19 -34.61 8.62
C PRO A 16 4.76 -34.39 9.09
N ILE A 17 4.61 -34.09 10.37
CA ILE A 17 3.34 -33.70 10.98
C ILE A 17 2.90 -32.44 10.25
N LYS A 18 1.85 -32.55 9.43
CA LYS A 18 1.15 -31.38 8.89
C LYS A 18 0.58 -30.64 10.09
N SER A 19 1.21 -29.53 10.48
CA SER A 19 0.65 -28.62 11.47
C SER A 19 -0.55 -27.92 10.84
N THR A 20 -1.72 -28.56 10.91
CA THR A 20 -2.99 -27.87 10.69
C THR A 20 -3.08 -26.71 11.67
N PRO A 21 -3.44 -25.49 11.23
CA PRO A 21 -3.66 -24.39 12.17
C PRO A 21 -4.80 -24.80 13.09
N VAL A 22 -4.51 -24.89 14.38
CA VAL A 22 -5.54 -25.09 15.40
C VAL A 22 -6.39 -23.82 15.36
N LYS A 23 -7.63 -23.93 14.84
CA LYS A 23 -8.64 -22.87 14.91
C LYS A 23 -8.99 -22.60 16.37
N ARG A 24 -8.18 -21.80 17.07
CA ARG A 24 -8.60 -21.16 18.31
C ARG A 24 -9.60 -20.08 17.91
N LYS A 25 -10.89 -20.36 18.07
CA LYS A 25 -11.89 -19.30 18.13
C LYS A 25 -11.47 -18.34 19.26
N LEU A 26 -10.95 -17.17 18.90
CA LEU A 26 -10.88 -16.04 19.83
C LEU A 26 -12.33 -15.77 20.25
N GLN A 27 -12.65 -16.04 21.52
CA GLN A 27 -14.02 -15.92 22.06
C GLN A 27 -14.46 -14.47 22.27
N THR A 28 -13.57 -13.51 22.04
CA THR A 28 -13.83 -12.07 22.16
C THR A 28 -13.42 -11.36 20.87
N ALA A 29 -14.26 -10.44 20.41
CA ALA A 29 -13.97 -9.58 19.27
C ALA A 29 -12.68 -8.78 19.53
N ILE A 30 -11.81 -8.69 18.52
CA ILE A 30 -10.58 -7.89 18.60
C ILE A 30 -10.99 -6.42 18.75
N TYR A 31 -10.44 -5.72 19.74
CA TYR A 31 -10.69 -4.30 19.93
C TYR A 31 -10.07 -3.51 18.78
N LYS A 32 -10.89 -2.82 17.97
CA LYS A 32 -10.46 -1.95 16.86
C LYS A 32 -9.32 -2.55 15.99
N PRO A 33 -9.59 -3.67 15.30
CA PRO A 33 -8.55 -4.42 14.59
C PRO A 33 -7.95 -3.61 13.44
N LEU A 34 -6.64 -3.75 13.28
CA LEU A 34 -5.89 -3.24 12.13
C LEU A 34 -5.30 -4.42 11.35
N VAL A 35 -5.47 -4.38 10.03
CA VAL A 35 -4.89 -5.33 9.08
C VAL A 35 -3.72 -4.64 8.41
N TRP A 36 -2.51 -5.01 8.84
CA TRP A 36 -1.26 -4.44 8.36
C TRP A 36 -0.83 -5.19 7.11
N ILE A 37 -0.64 -4.47 6.00
CA ILE A 37 -0.22 -5.06 4.73
C ILE A 37 0.96 -4.28 4.19
N ASP A 38 1.87 -5.02 3.57
CA ASP A 38 2.97 -4.52 2.76
C ASP A 38 3.09 -5.43 1.53
N CYS A 39 3.14 -4.82 0.35
CA CYS A 39 3.27 -5.51 -0.93
C CYS A 39 4.62 -5.17 -1.57
N GLU A 40 5.23 -6.17 -2.19
CA GLU A 40 6.30 -5.93 -3.16
C GLU A 40 5.71 -6.01 -4.57
N MET A 41 6.03 -5.02 -5.40
CA MET A 41 5.49 -4.90 -6.77
C MET A 41 6.61 -4.90 -7.82
N THR A 42 6.22 -5.16 -9.06
CA THR A 42 7.12 -5.05 -10.23
C THR A 42 7.46 -3.59 -10.60
N GLY A 43 6.75 -2.64 -10.00
CA GLY A 43 6.88 -1.20 -10.22
C GLY A 43 5.74 -0.43 -9.52
N LEU A 44 5.51 0.82 -9.93
CA LEU A 44 4.52 1.71 -9.31
C LEU A 44 3.38 2.11 -10.24
N ASP A 45 3.32 1.59 -11.47
CA ASP A 45 2.20 1.80 -12.38
C ASP A 45 1.13 0.75 -12.09
N VAL A 46 0.12 1.11 -11.30
CA VAL A 46 -1.01 0.23 -10.94
C VAL A 46 -1.68 -0.44 -12.15
N SER A 47 -1.64 0.19 -13.33
CA SER A 47 -2.25 -0.37 -14.54
C SER A 47 -1.41 -1.51 -15.14
N GLN A 48 -0.08 -1.38 -15.15
CA GLN A 48 0.85 -2.31 -15.82
C GLN A 48 1.54 -3.27 -14.86
N ASP A 49 1.85 -2.81 -13.67
CA ASP A 49 2.60 -3.56 -12.66
C ASP A 49 1.68 -4.52 -11.87
N HIS A 50 2.35 -5.43 -11.17
CA HIS A 50 1.74 -6.54 -10.44
C HIS A 50 2.34 -6.69 -9.05
N ILE A 51 1.51 -7.17 -8.10
CA ILE A 51 2.00 -7.63 -6.81
C ILE A 51 2.74 -8.95 -7.01
N ILE A 52 3.92 -9.09 -6.39
CA ILE A 52 4.78 -10.28 -6.45
C ILE A 52 5.13 -10.85 -5.06
N GLU A 53 4.93 -10.08 -3.99
CA GLU A 53 4.89 -10.57 -2.62
C GLU A 53 3.84 -9.79 -1.84
N ILE A 54 3.20 -10.46 -0.88
CA ILE A 54 2.32 -9.80 0.07
C ILE A 54 2.54 -10.38 1.46
N CYS A 55 2.71 -9.50 2.45
CA CYS A 55 2.70 -9.85 3.86
C CYS A 55 1.49 -9.21 4.55
N CYS A 56 0.93 -9.91 5.53
CA CYS A 56 -0.17 -9.45 6.33
C CYS A 56 0.05 -9.81 7.81
N MET A 57 -0.14 -8.83 8.68
CA MET A 57 -0.18 -9.04 10.14
C MET A 57 -1.42 -8.36 10.74
N ILE A 58 -1.90 -8.86 11.87
CA ILE A 58 -3.08 -8.31 12.53
C ILE A 58 -2.70 -7.79 13.92
N THR A 59 -3.13 -6.57 14.25
CA THR A 59 -3.05 -6.03 15.60
C THR A 59 -4.43 -5.70 16.16
N ASP A 60 -4.52 -5.62 17.49
CA ASP A 60 -5.59 -4.84 18.13
C ASP A 60 -5.36 -3.33 17.97
N GLY A 61 -6.30 -2.53 18.47
CA GLY A 61 -6.24 -1.07 18.46
C GLY A 61 -5.21 -0.47 19.41
N ASN A 62 -4.59 -1.28 20.26
CA ASN A 62 -3.44 -0.91 21.10
C ASN A 62 -2.11 -1.28 20.43
N LEU A 63 -2.16 -1.74 19.18
CA LEU A 63 -1.02 -2.14 18.36
C LEU A 63 -0.35 -3.43 18.87
N ASN A 64 -1.03 -4.27 19.63
CA ASN A 64 -0.53 -5.59 20.04
C ASN A 64 -0.77 -6.59 18.91
N LEU A 65 0.25 -7.38 18.56
CA LEU A 65 0.12 -8.44 17.56
C LEU A 65 -0.85 -9.52 18.05
N ILE A 66 -1.80 -9.88 17.20
CA ILE A 66 -2.75 -10.98 17.44
C ILE A 66 -2.13 -12.33 17.02
N ASP A 67 -1.26 -12.28 16.02
CA ASP A 67 -0.51 -13.41 15.49
C ASP A 67 0.90 -12.94 15.12
N GLU A 68 1.92 -13.48 15.78
CA GLU A 68 3.34 -13.14 15.54
C GLU A 68 3.87 -13.78 14.25
N VAL A 69 3.21 -14.82 13.74
CA VAL A 69 3.62 -15.49 12.51
C VAL A 69 3.19 -14.65 11.31
N GLY A 70 1.92 -14.24 11.27
CA GLY A 70 1.38 -13.50 10.13
C GLY A 70 1.06 -14.42 8.94
N TYR A 71 0.61 -13.80 7.85
CA TYR A 71 0.52 -14.41 6.53
C TYR A 71 1.57 -13.79 5.61
N GLU A 72 2.29 -14.61 4.86
CA GLU A 72 3.27 -14.16 3.86
C GLU A 72 3.22 -15.10 2.66
N SER A 73 3.17 -14.56 1.45
CA SER A 73 3.16 -15.36 0.23
C SER A 73 3.73 -14.57 -0.95
N THR A 74 4.46 -15.25 -1.82
CA THR A 74 4.78 -14.70 -3.15
C THR A 74 3.59 -14.87 -4.07
N VAL A 75 3.40 -13.93 -4.99
CA VAL A 75 2.39 -14.00 -6.03
C VAL A 75 3.08 -14.30 -7.35
N PHE A 76 2.75 -15.44 -7.95
CA PHE A 76 3.36 -15.87 -9.19
C PHE A 76 2.97 -14.95 -10.35
N VAL A 77 3.99 -14.44 -11.04
CA VAL A 77 3.88 -13.84 -12.36
C VAL A 77 4.84 -14.53 -13.34
N PRO A 78 4.51 -14.62 -14.64
CA PRO A 78 5.42 -15.21 -15.62
C PRO A 78 6.75 -14.44 -15.70
N LYS A 79 7.85 -15.13 -16.02
CA LYS A 79 9.19 -14.53 -16.15
C LYS A 79 9.22 -13.26 -17.02
N ARG A 80 8.47 -13.24 -18.12
CA ARG A 80 8.36 -12.05 -19.01
C ARG A 80 7.87 -10.79 -18.30
N VAL A 81 7.11 -10.91 -17.21
CA VAL A 81 6.66 -9.77 -16.39
C VAL A 81 7.81 -9.25 -15.54
N LEU A 82 8.54 -10.17 -14.88
CA LEU A 82 9.71 -9.83 -14.08
C LEU A 82 10.84 -9.23 -14.93
N ASP A 83 11.01 -9.72 -16.16
CA ASP A 83 12.00 -9.22 -17.12
C ASP A 83 11.70 -7.77 -17.59
N ASN A 84 10.46 -7.30 -17.43
CA ASN A 84 10.03 -5.95 -17.81
C ASN A 84 10.08 -4.94 -16.65
N MET A 85 10.55 -5.35 -15.47
CA MET A 85 10.74 -4.45 -14.34
C MET A 85 11.78 -3.37 -14.66
N ASN A 86 11.64 -2.20 -14.02
CA ASN A 86 12.68 -1.17 -14.10
C ASN A 86 13.98 -1.63 -13.40
N GLU A 87 15.09 -0.93 -13.67
CA GLU A 87 16.42 -1.28 -13.14
C GLU A 87 16.45 -1.36 -11.60
N TRP A 88 15.73 -0.47 -10.92
CA TRP A 88 15.67 -0.45 -9.46
C TRP A 88 15.01 -1.71 -8.91
N CYS A 89 13.84 -2.08 -9.45
CA CYS A 89 13.10 -3.29 -9.08
C CYS A 89 13.91 -4.56 -9.39
N VAL A 90 14.56 -4.64 -10.56
CA VAL A 90 15.42 -5.78 -10.92
C VAL A 90 16.55 -5.97 -9.90
N ASN A 91 17.23 -4.88 -9.54
CA ASN A 91 18.34 -4.92 -8.58
C ASN A 91 17.86 -5.28 -7.17
N GLN A 92 16.78 -4.65 -6.69
CA GLN A 92 16.27 -4.84 -5.34
C GLN A 92 15.73 -6.26 -5.15
N HIS A 93 14.84 -6.71 -6.05
CA HIS A 93 14.22 -8.03 -5.99
C HIS A 93 15.19 -9.17 -6.34
N GLY A 94 16.24 -8.86 -7.12
CA GLY A 94 17.35 -9.76 -7.37
C GLY A 94 18.19 -9.99 -6.11
N LYS A 95 18.56 -8.91 -5.40
CA LYS A 95 19.36 -8.98 -4.17
C LYS A 95 18.65 -9.66 -3.02
N SER A 96 17.35 -9.41 -2.85
CA SER A 96 16.54 -10.09 -1.83
C SER A 96 16.26 -11.56 -2.17
N GLY A 97 16.46 -11.96 -3.42
CA GLY A 97 16.10 -13.29 -3.93
C GLY A 97 14.61 -13.44 -4.23
N LEU A 98 13.81 -12.38 -4.13
CA LEU A 98 12.37 -12.39 -4.35
C LEU A 98 12.03 -12.86 -5.77
N THR A 99 12.72 -12.37 -6.80
CA THR A 99 12.51 -12.80 -8.19
C THR A 99 12.64 -14.32 -8.35
N ALA A 100 13.62 -14.93 -7.69
CA ALA A 100 13.81 -16.38 -7.72
C ALA A 100 12.72 -17.12 -6.91
N LYS A 101 12.32 -16.58 -5.75
CA LYS A 101 11.24 -17.11 -4.89
C LYS A 101 9.91 -17.13 -5.64
N VAL A 102 9.58 -16.07 -6.39
CA VAL A 102 8.38 -15.98 -7.24
C VAL A 102 8.38 -17.08 -8.30
N LEU A 103 9.46 -17.22 -9.06
CA LEU A 103 9.56 -18.21 -10.15
C LEU A 103 9.56 -19.66 -9.63
N ALA A 104 10.08 -19.90 -8.42
CA ALA A 104 10.08 -21.20 -7.78
C ALA A 104 8.70 -21.65 -7.27
N ASN A 105 7.72 -20.73 -7.19
CA ASN A 105 6.39 -20.99 -6.63
C ASN A 105 5.24 -20.74 -7.62
N PRO A 106 5.22 -21.38 -8.81
CA PRO A 106 4.18 -21.16 -9.83
C PRO A 106 2.76 -21.53 -9.38
N GLN A 107 2.64 -22.35 -8.33
CA GLN A 107 1.38 -22.70 -7.70
C GLN A 107 0.73 -21.56 -6.90
N GLN A 108 1.49 -20.52 -6.52
CA GLN A 108 0.96 -19.36 -5.78
C GLN A 108 0.36 -18.34 -6.75
N THR A 109 -0.73 -18.73 -7.41
CA THR A 109 -1.45 -17.86 -8.33
C THR A 109 -2.15 -16.73 -7.58
N LEU A 110 -2.41 -15.61 -8.27
CA LEU A 110 -3.12 -14.47 -7.69
C LEU A 110 -4.44 -14.85 -7.00
N ALA A 111 -5.25 -15.70 -7.66
CA ALA A 111 -6.53 -16.16 -7.12
C ALA A 111 -6.35 -16.95 -5.81
N LYS A 112 -5.34 -17.82 -5.76
CA LYS A 112 -5.04 -18.64 -4.58
C LYS A 112 -4.55 -17.78 -3.42
N VAL A 113 -3.62 -16.87 -3.68
CA VAL A 113 -3.09 -15.94 -2.65
C VAL A 113 -4.21 -15.05 -2.11
N GLN A 114 -5.13 -14.58 -2.96
CA GLN A 114 -6.30 -13.83 -2.51
C GLN A 114 -7.17 -14.62 -1.53
N GLU A 115 -7.43 -15.89 -1.85
CA GLU A 115 -8.28 -16.77 -1.03
C GLU A 115 -7.61 -17.07 0.31
N GLU A 116 -6.33 -17.44 0.30
CA GLU A 116 -5.56 -17.69 1.51
C GLU A 116 -5.46 -16.46 2.42
N LEU A 117 -5.19 -15.28 1.85
CA LEU A 117 -5.11 -14.02 2.60
C LEU A 117 -6.48 -13.65 3.20
N LEU A 118 -7.56 -13.78 2.42
CA LEU A 118 -8.90 -13.51 2.90
C LEU A 118 -9.30 -14.47 4.02
N GLU A 119 -9.02 -15.76 3.87
CA GLU A 119 -9.27 -16.77 4.90
C GLU A 119 -8.48 -16.48 6.18
N TYR A 120 -7.21 -16.09 6.05
CA TYR A 120 -6.39 -15.65 7.17
C TYR A 120 -7.06 -14.50 7.92
N ILE A 121 -7.40 -13.41 7.23
CA ILE A 121 -8.05 -12.24 7.83
C ILE A 121 -9.37 -12.61 8.50
N GLN A 122 -10.24 -13.37 7.81
CA GLN A 122 -11.56 -13.78 8.31
C GLN A 122 -11.48 -14.73 9.51
N SER A 123 -10.39 -15.46 9.67
CA SER A 123 -10.19 -16.33 10.84
C SER A 123 -10.05 -15.54 12.16
N TYR A 124 -9.59 -14.28 12.07
CA TYR A 124 -9.46 -13.36 13.21
C TYR A 124 -10.57 -12.29 13.24
N ILE A 125 -11.01 -11.83 12.08
CA ILE A 125 -11.95 -10.72 11.89
C ILE A 125 -13.06 -11.20 10.93
N PRO A 126 -14.03 -12.00 11.41
CA PRO A 126 -15.04 -12.61 10.55
C PRO A 126 -16.06 -11.60 9.98
N ASP A 127 -16.32 -10.52 10.72
CA ASP A 127 -17.31 -9.51 10.34
C ASP A 127 -16.71 -8.51 9.34
N PRO A 128 -17.29 -8.34 8.15
CA PRO A 128 -16.78 -7.42 7.14
C PRO A 128 -16.90 -5.97 7.60
N ARG A 129 -16.03 -5.11 7.07
CA ARG A 129 -15.96 -3.65 7.29
C ARG A 129 -15.68 -3.23 8.74
N THR A 130 -15.19 -4.14 9.59
CA THR A 130 -14.87 -3.84 11.00
C THR A 130 -13.39 -3.51 11.26
N SER A 131 -12.49 -3.85 10.33
CA SER A 131 -11.06 -3.57 10.42
C SER A 131 -10.60 -2.57 9.35
N LEU A 132 -9.53 -1.81 9.67
CA LEU A 132 -8.90 -0.88 8.73
C LEU A 132 -7.61 -1.47 8.17
N LEU A 133 -7.34 -1.17 6.90
CA LEU A 133 -6.02 -1.38 6.31
C LEU A 133 -5.00 -0.43 6.97
N ALA A 134 -3.83 -0.93 7.31
CA ALA A 134 -2.76 -0.16 7.96
C ALA A 134 -1.39 -0.45 7.36
N GLY A 135 -0.48 0.52 7.40
CA GLY A 135 0.89 0.38 6.89
C GLY A 135 1.54 1.74 6.63
N ASN A 136 2.81 1.72 6.23
CA ASN A 136 3.48 2.92 5.71
C ASN A 136 3.10 3.12 4.24
N SER A 137 2.61 4.31 3.86
CA SER A 137 2.26 4.63 2.48
C SER A 137 1.26 3.63 1.87
N VAL A 138 0.43 3.03 2.74
CA VAL A 138 -0.42 1.87 2.43
C VAL A 138 -1.52 2.16 1.41
N HIS A 139 -1.72 3.44 1.08
CA HIS A 139 -2.57 3.84 -0.04
C HIS A 139 -2.07 3.27 -1.37
N MET A 140 -0.75 3.11 -1.55
CA MET A 140 -0.17 2.52 -2.75
C MET A 140 -0.49 1.03 -2.84
N ASP A 141 -0.27 0.27 -1.76
CA ASP A 141 -0.67 -1.14 -1.66
C ASP A 141 -2.16 -1.30 -1.94
N LYS A 142 -2.99 -0.44 -1.34
CA LYS A 142 -4.42 -0.45 -1.54
C LYS A 142 -4.81 -0.31 -3.01
N PHE A 143 -4.13 0.53 -3.79
CA PHE A 143 -4.45 0.69 -5.21
C PHE A 143 -4.19 -0.59 -6.01
N PHE A 144 -3.08 -1.27 -5.77
CA PHE A 144 -2.81 -2.58 -6.37
C PHE A 144 -3.82 -3.63 -5.89
N MET A 145 -4.08 -3.69 -4.58
CA MET A 145 -5.03 -4.63 -4.01
C MET A 145 -6.46 -4.42 -4.50
N MET A 146 -6.89 -3.19 -4.83
CA MET A 146 -8.20 -2.94 -5.43
C MET A 146 -8.35 -3.62 -6.81
N LYS A 147 -7.25 -3.72 -7.57
CA LYS A 147 -7.19 -4.41 -8.86
C LYS A 147 -7.05 -5.92 -8.69
N GLU A 148 -6.13 -6.36 -7.84
CA GLU A 148 -5.65 -7.75 -7.81
C GLU A 148 -6.21 -8.59 -6.65
N PHE A 149 -6.58 -7.94 -5.54
CA PHE A 149 -7.16 -8.55 -4.33
C PHE A 149 -8.52 -7.92 -3.91
N PRO A 150 -9.48 -7.71 -4.84
CA PRO A 150 -10.72 -6.99 -4.54
C PRO A 150 -11.54 -7.60 -3.40
N LYS A 151 -11.55 -8.93 -3.24
CA LYS A 151 -12.30 -9.59 -2.16
C LYS A 151 -11.76 -9.24 -0.77
N VAL A 152 -10.44 -9.04 -0.67
CA VAL A 152 -9.80 -8.62 0.58
C VAL A 152 -10.17 -7.17 0.87
N ILE A 153 -10.07 -6.28 -0.12
CA ILE A 153 -10.45 -4.87 0.03
C ILE A 153 -11.95 -4.71 0.38
N ASP A 154 -12.81 -5.54 -0.18
CA ASP A 154 -14.25 -5.55 0.12
C ASP A 154 -14.55 -6.02 1.55
N HIS A 155 -13.68 -6.82 2.15
CA HIS A 155 -13.80 -7.23 3.55
C HIS A 155 -13.32 -6.14 4.52
N LEU A 156 -12.37 -5.30 4.12
CA LEU A 156 -11.84 -4.21 4.94
C LEU A 156 -12.72 -2.96 4.87
N HIS A 157 -12.63 -2.13 5.91
CA HIS A 157 -13.26 -0.81 5.92
C HIS A 157 -12.65 0.12 4.86
N TYR A 158 -13.41 1.10 4.37
CA TYR A 158 -12.95 1.98 3.30
C TYR A 158 -11.82 2.94 3.73
N ARG A 159 -11.78 3.30 5.02
CA ARG A 159 -10.69 4.09 5.64
C ARG A 159 -9.44 3.23 5.85
N LEU A 160 -8.31 3.91 5.96
CA LEU A 160 -7.02 3.31 6.24
C LEU A 160 -6.29 4.09 7.33
N VAL A 161 -5.29 3.44 7.93
CA VAL A 161 -4.32 4.05 8.85
C VAL A 161 -2.97 4.10 8.13
N ASP A 162 -2.67 5.24 7.51
CA ASP A 162 -1.38 5.47 6.85
C ASP A 162 -0.39 6.10 7.83
N VAL A 163 0.61 5.31 8.25
CA VAL A 163 1.63 5.75 9.21
C VAL A 163 2.47 6.88 8.62
N SER A 164 2.69 6.89 7.31
CA SER A 164 3.45 7.94 6.61
C SER A 164 2.74 9.29 6.65
N SER A 165 1.41 9.31 6.77
CA SER A 165 0.67 10.56 6.96
C SER A 165 1.03 11.24 8.28
N ILE A 166 1.16 10.47 9.38
CA ILE A 166 1.57 10.99 10.69
C ILE A 166 3.03 11.44 10.63
N MET A 167 3.89 10.67 9.95
CA MET A 167 5.29 11.01 9.74
C MET A 167 5.44 12.39 9.07
N GLU A 168 4.76 12.60 7.94
CA GLU A 168 4.85 13.84 7.15
C GLU A 168 4.27 15.05 7.90
N VAL A 169 3.17 14.86 8.65
CA VAL A 169 2.64 15.91 9.53
C VAL A 169 3.64 16.22 10.64
N GLY A 170 4.22 15.20 11.27
CA GLY A 170 5.23 15.34 12.31
C GLY A 170 6.46 16.12 11.85
N TYR A 171 6.99 15.83 10.66
CA TYR A 171 8.17 16.54 10.14
C TYR A 171 7.92 18.03 9.92
N ARG A 172 6.67 18.44 9.67
CA ARG A 172 6.29 19.85 9.50
C ARG A 172 5.93 20.51 10.82
N HIS A 173 5.20 19.81 11.68
CA HIS A 173 4.68 20.35 12.94
C HIS A 173 5.72 20.32 14.07
N ASN A 174 6.50 19.25 14.20
CA ASN A 174 7.52 19.10 15.24
C ASN A 174 8.79 18.40 14.72
N PRO A 175 9.56 19.04 13.85
CA PRO A 175 10.76 18.44 13.23
C PRO A 175 11.83 18.03 14.24
N ALA A 176 11.95 18.74 15.37
CA ALA A 176 12.94 18.42 16.40
C ALA A 176 12.63 17.08 17.08
N LEU A 177 11.36 16.84 17.45
CA LEU A 177 10.92 15.57 18.02
C LEU A 177 11.08 14.43 17.01
N MET A 178 10.69 14.66 15.75
CA MET A 178 10.75 13.61 14.72
C MET A 178 12.17 13.13 14.42
N LYS A 179 13.19 13.98 14.62
CA LYS A 179 14.61 13.58 14.51
C LYS A 179 15.03 12.55 15.57
N LEU A 180 14.27 12.38 16.65
CA LEU A 180 14.52 11.40 17.70
C LEU A 180 13.95 10.02 17.36
N PHE A 181 13.14 9.90 16.30
CA PHE A 181 12.65 8.59 15.86
C PHE A 181 13.83 7.70 15.42
N PRO A 182 13.93 6.45 15.93
CA PRO A 182 14.99 5.54 15.52
C PRO A 182 15.02 5.33 14.01
N LYS A 183 16.23 5.28 13.43
CA LYS A 183 16.36 4.93 12.01
C LYS A 183 15.89 3.48 11.80
N LYS A 184 15.15 3.28 10.70
CA LYS A 184 14.76 1.95 10.21
C LYS A 184 16.00 1.08 10.01
N GLN A 185 15.93 -0.20 10.37
CA GLN A 185 17.05 -1.12 10.25
C GLN A 185 17.24 -1.59 8.80
N GLY A 186 16.19 -1.50 7.98
CA GLY A 186 16.29 -1.66 6.52
C GLY A 186 16.59 -3.10 6.11
N SER A 187 15.94 -4.08 6.75
CA SER A 187 16.07 -5.49 6.39
C SER A 187 15.32 -5.87 5.10
N HIS A 188 14.50 -4.95 4.55
CA HIS A 188 13.85 -5.02 3.23
C HIS A 188 13.12 -6.34 2.96
N THR A 189 12.33 -6.81 3.92
CA THR A 189 11.37 -7.90 3.71
C THR A 189 10.00 -7.38 4.10
N ALA A 190 8.95 -7.74 3.36
CA ALA A 190 7.61 -7.23 3.64
C ALA A 190 7.17 -7.41 5.11
N LYS A 191 7.54 -8.54 5.73
CA LYS A 191 7.28 -8.79 7.16
C LYS A 191 8.03 -7.82 8.07
N SER A 192 9.32 -7.60 7.84
CA SER A 192 10.10 -6.69 8.68
C SER A 192 9.66 -5.24 8.49
N ASP A 193 9.28 -4.84 7.29
CA ASP A 193 8.75 -3.51 6.99
C ASP A 193 7.40 -3.25 7.68
N ILE A 194 6.51 -4.26 7.77
CA ILE A 194 5.30 -4.19 8.61
C ILE A 194 5.65 -4.00 10.10
N LEU A 195 6.57 -4.81 10.63
CA LEU A 195 6.96 -4.71 12.05
C LEU A 195 7.58 -3.35 12.37
N GLU A 196 8.40 -2.81 11.47
CA GLU A 196 8.93 -1.45 11.58
C GLU A 196 7.80 -0.40 11.53
N SER A 197 6.81 -0.56 10.65
CA SER A 197 5.64 0.31 10.55
C SER A 197 4.80 0.32 11.84
N ILE A 198 4.57 -0.86 12.44
CA ILE A 198 3.87 -1.00 13.73
C ILE A 198 4.65 -0.28 14.83
N ASN A 199 5.96 -0.50 14.92
CA ASN A 199 6.81 0.15 15.91
C ASN A 199 6.90 1.67 15.70
N GLN A 200 6.88 2.12 14.46
CA GLN A 200 6.80 3.55 14.13
C GLN A 200 5.50 4.16 14.65
N LEU A 201 4.35 3.53 14.40
CA LEU A 201 3.07 4.02 14.91
C LEU A 201 2.99 3.99 16.44
N ARG A 202 3.55 2.97 17.09
CA ARG A 202 3.71 2.93 18.56
C ARG A 202 4.53 4.11 19.06
N TRP A 203 5.66 4.40 18.40
CA TRP A 203 6.48 5.55 18.77
C TRP A 203 5.73 6.87 18.62
N TYR A 204 4.97 7.06 17.53
CA TYR A 204 4.11 8.25 17.37
C TYR A 204 3.05 8.35 18.46
N ARG A 205 2.37 7.24 18.79
CA ARG A 205 1.40 7.21 19.89
C ARG A 205 2.03 7.69 21.21
N ASP A 206 3.23 7.19 21.52
CA ASP A 206 3.86 7.39 22.82
C ASP A 206 4.55 8.77 22.96
N HIS A 207 5.00 9.36 21.85
CA HIS A 207 5.81 10.59 21.88
C HIS A 207 5.19 11.79 21.17
N TYR A 208 4.40 11.58 20.10
CA TYR A 208 3.92 12.66 19.23
C TYR A 208 2.41 12.94 19.36
N LEU A 209 1.60 11.88 19.38
CA LEU A 209 0.14 11.94 19.49
C LEU A 209 -0.34 11.89 20.95
N ARG A 210 0.59 11.85 21.92
CA ARG A 210 0.25 11.84 23.34
C ARG A 210 -0.56 13.09 23.65
N SER A 211 -1.82 12.90 24.00
CA SER A 211 -2.64 13.95 24.58
C SER A 211 -2.72 13.65 26.07
N ASP A 212 -1.95 14.40 26.84
CA ASP A 212 -2.29 14.64 28.23
C ASP A 212 -3.60 15.44 28.12
N VAL A 213 -4.77 14.81 28.31
CA VAL A 213 -6.05 15.56 28.30
C VAL A 213 -5.87 16.67 29.33
N PRO A 214 -5.83 17.96 28.95
CA PRO A 214 -5.67 19.01 29.93
C PRO A 214 -6.85 18.92 30.90
N ASP A 215 -6.61 19.09 32.21
CA ASP A 215 -7.61 18.97 33.29
C ASP A 215 -8.90 19.82 33.09
N GLY A 216 -8.99 20.63 32.04
CA GLY A 216 -10.15 21.45 31.66
C GLY A 216 -10.96 21.01 30.43
N LEU A 217 -10.51 20.06 29.61
CA LEU A 217 -11.30 19.53 28.49
C LEU A 217 -12.23 18.42 29.00
N LYS A 218 -13.41 18.81 29.49
CA LYS A 218 -14.47 17.86 29.86
C LYS A 218 -14.92 17.11 28.60
N LEU A 219 -14.81 15.79 28.62
CA LEU A 219 -15.50 14.93 27.65
C LEU A 219 -16.99 15.30 27.67
N PRO A 220 -17.64 15.54 26.51
CA PRO A 220 -19.07 15.79 26.48
C PRO A 220 -19.81 14.63 27.17
N ALA A 221 -20.73 14.96 28.07
CA ALA A 221 -21.43 13.98 28.92
C ALA A 221 -22.21 12.88 28.14
N ASP A 222 -22.39 13.07 26.83
CA ASP A 222 -23.07 12.14 25.93
C ASP A 222 -22.12 11.30 25.05
N SER A 223 -20.86 11.10 25.44
CA SER A 223 -20.00 10.10 24.80
C SER A 223 -20.43 8.68 25.19
N LYS A 224 -21.65 8.28 24.77
CA LYS A 224 -21.93 6.87 24.56
C LYS A 224 -20.85 6.33 23.62
N ALA A 225 -20.36 5.12 23.94
CA ALA A 225 -19.43 4.33 23.16
C ALA A 225 -19.64 4.51 21.64
N PRO A 226 -18.56 4.45 20.82
CA PRO A 226 -18.62 4.83 19.42
C PRO A 226 -19.85 4.22 18.75
N ARG A 227 -20.72 5.10 18.23
CA ARG A 227 -21.83 4.68 17.37
C ARG A 227 -21.23 3.78 16.30
N ALA A 228 -21.69 2.54 16.22
CA ALA A 228 -21.55 1.78 14.99
C ALA A 228 -22.05 2.71 13.87
N ASP A 229 -21.17 3.00 12.91
CA ASP A 229 -21.48 3.87 11.78
C ASP A 229 -22.45 3.10 10.87
N GLU A 230 -23.71 3.02 11.28
CA GLU A 230 -24.85 2.65 10.46
C GLU A 230 -25.30 3.89 9.67
N SER A 231 -24.50 4.32 8.70
CA SER A 231 -25.01 5.07 7.54
C SER A 231 -23.95 5.17 6.45
N GLU A 232 -23.91 4.16 5.57
CA GLU A 232 -23.71 4.23 4.10
C GLU A 232 -23.06 2.95 3.56
N ALA A 233 -23.79 1.84 3.66
CA ALA A 233 -23.59 0.66 2.83
C ALA A 233 -24.76 0.53 1.84
N LYS A 234 -24.90 1.50 0.93
CA LYS A 234 -25.70 1.34 -0.30
C LYS A 234 -24.99 2.04 -1.46
N GLN A 235 -23.99 1.39 -2.02
CA GLN A 235 -23.66 1.60 -3.43
C GLN A 235 -24.56 0.68 -4.27
N PRO A 236 -25.13 1.18 -5.39
CA PRO A 236 -26.05 0.39 -6.21
C PRO A 236 -25.31 -0.75 -6.93
N PRO A 237 -25.96 -1.90 -7.17
CA PRO A 237 -25.31 -3.03 -7.82
C PRO A 237 -24.96 -2.71 -9.28
N ALA A 238 -23.80 -3.20 -9.72
CA ALA A 238 -23.36 -3.17 -11.11
C ALA A 238 -24.46 -3.75 -12.02
N LYS A 239 -24.93 -2.95 -12.99
CA LYS A 239 -25.92 -3.38 -13.98
C LYS A 239 -25.35 -4.53 -14.82
N LYS A 240 -25.97 -5.70 -14.71
CA LYS A 240 -25.81 -6.81 -15.66
C LYS A 240 -26.33 -6.34 -17.04
N GLN A 241 -25.46 -6.23 -18.04
CA GLN A 241 -25.87 -6.11 -19.43
C GLN A 241 -26.49 -7.44 -19.88
N LYS A 242 -27.78 -7.41 -20.25
CA LYS A 242 -28.45 -8.51 -20.94
C LYS A 242 -28.05 -8.50 -22.42
N LYS A 243 -27.67 -9.67 -22.94
CA LYS A 243 -27.62 -10.00 -24.36
C LYS A 243 -29.02 -9.90 -24.98
N SER A 244 -29.13 -9.28 -26.14
CA SER A 244 -30.14 -9.61 -27.16
C SER A 244 -29.50 -9.54 -28.54
N GLN A 245 -29.58 -10.64 -29.28
CA GLN A 245 -29.12 -10.81 -30.66
C GLN A 245 -30.20 -10.39 -31.67
N ASN A 246 -29.72 -9.88 -32.82
CA ASN A 246 -30.22 -9.96 -34.21
C ASN A 246 -31.60 -9.34 -34.55
N VAL A 247 -31.81 -8.67 -35.70
CA VAL A 247 -31.51 -9.08 -37.08
C VAL A 247 -31.25 -7.86 -38.01
N SER A 248 -30.39 -8.12 -39.01
CA SER A 248 -29.99 -7.43 -40.27
C SER A 248 -31.09 -6.66 -41.04
N SER A 249 -30.85 -5.69 -41.94
CA SER A 249 -29.93 -5.59 -43.12
C SER A 249 -30.20 -4.19 -43.77
N VAL A 250 -29.31 -3.42 -44.42
CA VAL A 250 -28.64 -3.61 -45.73
C VAL A 250 -27.66 -2.43 -46.00
N SER A 251 -26.45 -2.78 -46.48
CA SER A 251 -25.45 -2.13 -47.37
C SER A 251 -25.00 -0.66 -47.28
N GLY A 252 -23.66 -0.50 -47.19
CA GLY A 252 -22.78 0.42 -47.94
C GLY A 252 -22.88 1.91 -47.61
N VAL A 253 -21.83 2.70 -47.40
CA VAL A 253 -20.49 2.74 -48.01
C VAL A 253 -19.55 3.50 -47.06
N ASP A 254 -18.25 3.22 -47.12
CA ASP A 254 -17.15 3.85 -46.38
C ASP A 254 -17.11 5.39 -46.50
N ASN A 255 -16.75 6.10 -45.42
CA ASN A 255 -15.54 6.94 -45.44
C ASN A 255 -15.13 7.53 -44.08
N VAL A 256 -13.86 7.89 -44.05
CA VAL A 256 -12.98 8.26 -42.94
C VAL A 256 -12.85 9.78 -42.78
N SER A 257 -12.55 10.21 -41.55
CA SER A 257 -11.74 11.38 -41.15
C SER A 257 -12.32 12.80 -41.11
N SER A 258 -11.98 13.42 -39.97
CA SER A 258 -11.58 14.82 -39.74
C SER A 258 -12.53 15.94 -40.11
N TYR A 259 -13.03 16.62 -39.06
CA TYR A 259 -13.41 18.02 -39.13
C TYR A 259 -12.18 18.91 -39.01
N SER A 260 -11.88 19.62 -40.09
CA SER A 260 -11.18 20.91 -40.05
C SER A 260 -11.63 21.76 -41.23
N GLN A 261 -11.28 23.05 -41.16
CA GLN A 261 -11.44 24.15 -42.13
C GLN A 261 -12.68 25.03 -41.89
N VAL A 262 -12.59 26.36 -41.90
CA VAL A 262 -11.65 27.33 -42.52
C VAL A 262 -11.81 28.66 -41.72
N ALA A 263 -10.95 29.70 -41.71
CA ALA A 263 -9.84 30.12 -42.54
C ALA A 263 -8.97 31.14 -41.79
N GLU A 264 -7.77 31.34 -42.34
CA GLU A 264 -6.68 32.25 -41.93
C GLU A 264 -7.04 33.75 -42.01
N SER A 265 -6.46 34.52 -41.10
CA SER A 265 -5.98 35.88 -41.39
C SER A 265 -4.57 36.03 -40.83
N VAL A 266 -3.59 36.10 -41.72
CA VAL A 266 -2.19 36.39 -41.41
C VAL A 266 -2.06 37.86 -41.05
N SER A 267 -1.60 38.17 -39.84
CA SER A 267 -1.06 39.48 -39.47
C SER A 267 0.05 39.30 -38.44
N SER A 268 1.26 39.68 -38.86
CA SER A 268 2.51 39.65 -38.11
C SER A 268 2.37 40.28 -36.72
N HIS A 269 2.42 39.46 -35.66
CA HIS A 269 2.60 39.94 -34.29
C HIS A 269 4.02 39.62 -33.83
N LYS A 270 4.75 40.70 -33.53
CA LYS A 270 6.05 40.68 -32.87
C LYS A 270 5.93 39.90 -31.56
N VAL A 271 6.78 38.88 -31.37
CA VAL A 271 7.03 38.32 -30.04
C VAL A 271 7.69 39.42 -29.22
N THR A 272 6.99 39.92 -28.20
CA THR A 272 7.58 40.83 -27.22
C THR A 272 8.18 39.96 -26.13
N VAL A 273 9.50 39.89 -26.06
CA VAL A 273 10.22 39.25 -24.96
C VAL A 273 10.02 40.14 -23.73
N ALA A 274 9.44 39.60 -22.67
CA ALA A 274 9.31 40.31 -21.40
C ALA A 274 10.69 40.39 -20.73
N GLU A 275 11.25 41.60 -20.61
CA GLU A 275 12.44 41.84 -19.80
C GLU A 275 12.05 41.75 -18.31
N THR A 276 12.65 40.80 -17.59
CA THR A 276 12.51 40.72 -16.14
C THR A 276 13.72 41.40 -15.51
N VAL A 277 13.47 42.44 -14.71
CA VAL A 277 14.51 43.14 -13.95
C VAL A 277 14.42 42.70 -12.49
N ALA A 278 15.50 42.12 -11.98
CA ALA A 278 15.62 41.80 -10.56
C ALA A 278 16.39 42.92 -9.86
N GLU A 279 15.88 43.38 -8.72
CA GLU A 279 16.54 44.34 -7.83
C GLU A 279 17.09 43.61 -6.62
N THR A 280 18.40 43.71 -6.41
CA THR A 280 19.05 43.19 -5.21
C THR A 280 19.39 44.37 -4.30
N ILE A 281 18.95 44.29 -3.04
CA ILE A 281 19.21 45.30 -2.01
C ILE A 281 20.20 44.71 -1.03
N THR A 282 21.35 45.37 -0.91
CA THR A 282 22.39 44.97 0.06
C THR A 282 22.63 46.12 1.02
N VAL A 283 22.62 45.83 2.32
CA VAL A 283 22.85 46.80 3.40
C VAL A 283 24.28 46.61 3.89
N GLY A 284 25.12 47.63 3.71
CA GLY A 284 26.49 47.65 4.25
C GLY A 284 26.53 47.89 5.76
N GLU A 285 27.63 47.52 6.41
CA GLU A 285 27.82 47.69 7.87
C GLU A 285 27.89 49.17 8.32
N ASP A 286 27.99 50.11 7.37
CA ASP A 286 27.89 51.56 7.59
C ASP A 286 26.46 52.11 7.42
N GLY A 287 25.48 51.25 7.19
CA GLY A 287 24.06 51.60 7.08
C GLY A 287 23.66 52.20 5.72
N ILE A 288 24.55 52.22 4.73
CA ILE A 288 24.24 52.69 3.39
C ILE A 288 23.62 51.55 2.59
N THR A 289 22.46 51.82 1.97
CA THR A 289 21.76 50.87 1.12
C THR A 289 22.12 51.10 -0.34
N VAL A 290 22.66 50.09 -1.01
CA VAL A 290 22.93 50.12 -2.45
C VAL A 290 21.92 49.23 -3.16
N VAL A 291 21.25 49.79 -4.17
CA VAL A 291 20.29 49.08 -5.02
C VAL A 291 20.93 48.87 -6.38
N GLU A 292 21.14 47.61 -6.76
CA GLU A 292 21.70 47.26 -8.06
C GLU A 292 20.63 46.57 -8.91
N LYS A 293 20.38 47.12 -10.11
CA LYS A 293 19.40 46.58 -11.07
C LYS A 293 20.12 45.65 -12.03
N ILE A 294 19.83 44.36 -11.98
CA ILE A 294 20.43 43.37 -12.88
C ILE A 294 19.42 43.02 -13.96
N LYS A 295 19.85 43.19 -15.22
CA LYS A 295 19.06 42.84 -16.41
C LYS A 295 19.30 41.38 -16.76
N ILE A 296 18.26 40.54 -16.69
CA ILE A 296 18.35 39.13 -17.06
C ILE A 296 17.77 38.97 -18.46
N THR A 297 18.59 38.48 -19.39
CA THR A 297 18.16 38.11 -20.75
C THR A 297 18.16 36.60 -20.87
N GLU A 298 17.00 35.98 -21.08
CA GLU A 298 16.91 34.58 -21.47
C GLU A 298 17.22 34.44 -22.97
N SER A 299 18.20 33.59 -23.33
CA SER A 299 18.40 33.16 -24.71
C SER A 299 17.55 31.92 -24.98
N SER A 300 16.72 31.98 -26.02
CA SER A 300 15.99 30.86 -26.61
C SER A 300 16.91 29.75 -27.13
#